data_AF-A0A357EZI9-F1
#
_entry.id   AF-A0A357EZI9-F1
#
_cell.length_a   1.000
_cell.length_b   1.000
_cell.length_c   1.000
_cell.angle_alpha   90.00
_cell.angle_beta   90.00
_cell.angle_gamma   90.00
#
_symmetry.space_group_name_H-M   'P 1'
#
loop_
_entity.id
_entity.type
_entity.pdbx_description
1 polymer ?
#
loop_
_entity_poly.entity_id
_entity_poly.type
_entity_poly.pdbx_seq_one_letter_code
_entity_poly.pdbx_strand_id
1 'polypeptide(L)'
;MTTAKESSAATAGLRGVIAAQSSIGDVNGEQGILIYQGYDIHDLAEHSTFEEVVFLLWNGRLPKSDELSALTSQFRENYDAPAEVIGLMKQFPKDANPMDVLRTAVSALDFYHSDGHGTDRETAMNAAVKLTGQIGTIAAAWDRIRNGLEVVAPDKNLGIAENFLYMLRGERPDT
;
A
#
# COMPACT_ATOMS: atom_id res chain seq x y z
N MET A 1 -27.27 39.47 29.75
CA MET A 1 -26.31 39.21 28.66
C MET A 1 -25.15 38.44 29.27
N THR A 2 -25.11 37.13 29.07
CA THR A 2 -24.00 36.29 29.50
C THR A 2 -23.49 35.56 28.27
N THR A 3 -22.41 36.07 27.71
CA THR A 3 -21.67 35.45 26.61
C THR A 3 -21.00 34.19 27.15
N ALA A 4 -21.48 33.03 26.71
CA ALA A 4 -20.81 31.77 26.95
C ALA A 4 -19.49 31.77 26.16
N LYS A 5 -18.39 31.55 26.87
CA LYS A 5 -17.03 31.44 26.35
C LYS A 5 -16.90 30.04 25.74
N GLU A 6 -16.96 29.93 24.40
CA GLU A 6 -16.60 28.70 23.71
C GLU A 6 -15.14 28.36 24.02
N SER A 7 -14.95 27.28 24.78
CA SER A 7 -13.64 26.72 25.07
C SER A 7 -13.18 25.95 23.84
N SER A 8 -12.22 26.51 23.11
CA SER A 8 -11.57 25.87 21.95
C SER A 8 -10.56 24.79 22.35
N ALA A 9 -10.89 23.95 23.34
CA ALA A 9 -10.04 22.83 23.72
C ALA A 9 -10.31 21.69 22.74
N ALA A 10 -9.30 21.36 21.92
CA ALA A 10 -9.34 20.19 21.04
C ALA A 10 -9.78 18.97 21.87
N THR A 11 -10.90 18.36 21.49
CA THR A 11 -11.42 17.16 22.16
C THR A 11 -10.46 15.99 21.97
N ALA A 12 -10.42 15.08 22.94
CA ALA A 12 -9.54 13.91 22.91
C ALA A 12 -9.65 13.15 21.57
N GLY A 13 -8.51 12.87 20.93
CA GLY A 13 -8.43 12.14 19.67
C GLY A 13 -8.90 12.90 18.42
N LEU A 14 -8.85 14.24 18.42
CA LEU A 14 -9.22 15.09 17.27
C LEU A 14 -10.69 14.95 16.81
N ARG A 15 -11.58 14.48 17.69
CA ARG A 15 -13.00 14.31 17.36
C ARG A 15 -13.64 15.64 16.90
N GLY A 16 -14.22 15.66 15.71
CA GLY A 16 -14.84 16.88 15.16
C GLY A 16 -13.87 17.99 14.78
N VAL A 17 -12.55 17.73 14.81
CA VAL A 17 -11.53 18.69 14.38
C VAL A 17 -11.23 18.46 12.90
N ILE A 18 -11.43 19.51 12.08
CA ILE A 18 -11.01 19.50 10.67
C ILE A 18 -9.49 19.70 10.65
N ALA A 19 -8.74 18.64 10.35
CA ALA A 19 -7.27 18.67 10.36
C ALA A 19 -6.67 19.19 9.03
N ALA A 20 -7.31 18.89 7.90
CA ALA A 20 -6.84 19.27 6.57
C ALA A 20 -7.97 19.24 5.54
N GLN A 21 -7.74 19.87 4.39
CA GLN A 21 -8.57 19.67 3.18
C GLN A 21 -7.92 18.60 2.31
N SER A 22 -8.73 17.72 1.71
CA SER A 22 -8.28 16.64 0.84
C SER A 22 -9.21 16.49 -0.35
N SER A 23 -8.64 16.23 -1.52
CA SER A 23 -9.38 15.81 -2.71
C SER A 23 -9.40 14.29 -2.91
N ILE A 24 -8.68 13.52 -2.08
CA ILE A 24 -8.43 12.09 -2.31
C ILE A 24 -9.70 11.26 -2.15
N GLY A 25 -10.52 11.57 -1.16
CA GLY A 25 -11.76 10.86 -0.92
C GLY A 25 -12.64 11.56 0.10
N ASP A 26 -13.90 11.14 0.13
CA ASP A 26 -14.92 11.62 1.04
C ASP A 26 -15.59 10.44 1.75
N VAL A 27 -15.92 10.63 3.03
CA VAL A 27 -16.52 9.59 3.87
C VAL A 27 -17.74 10.15 4.57
N ASN A 28 -18.91 9.65 4.20
CA ASN A 28 -20.14 9.89 4.95
C ASN A 28 -20.45 8.67 5.83
N GLY A 29 -19.94 8.70 7.06
CA GLY A 29 -20.11 7.59 8.01
C GLY A 29 -21.56 7.33 8.45
N GLU A 30 -22.44 8.33 8.37
CA GLU A 30 -23.85 8.16 8.72
C GLU A 30 -24.62 7.39 7.64
N GLN A 31 -24.26 7.63 6.38
CA GLN A 31 -24.88 6.97 5.22
C GLN A 31 -24.10 5.74 4.75
N GLY A 32 -22.91 5.49 5.31
CA GLY A 32 -22.04 4.39 4.91
C GLY A 32 -21.41 4.57 3.52
N ILE A 33 -21.24 5.81 3.06
CA ILE A 33 -20.72 6.11 1.73
C ILE A 33 -19.21 6.40 1.82
N LEU A 34 -18.44 5.80 0.93
CA LEU A 34 -17.01 6.05 0.73
C LEU A 34 -16.74 6.34 -0.74
N ILE A 35 -16.18 7.52 -1.01
CA ILE A 35 -15.87 8.00 -2.35
C ILE A 35 -14.35 8.16 -2.50
N TYR A 36 -13.77 7.65 -3.58
CA TYR A 36 -12.38 7.92 -3.99
C TYR A 36 -12.37 8.78 -5.25
N GLN A 37 -11.81 9.99 -5.16
CA GLN A 37 -11.66 10.91 -6.29
C GLN A 37 -12.95 11.10 -7.13
N GLY A 38 -14.11 11.09 -6.46
CA GLY A 38 -15.43 11.22 -7.09
C GLY A 38 -16.13 9.93 -7.50
N TYR A 39 -15.50 8.76 -7.32
CA TYR A 39 -16.09 7.45 -7.62
C TYR A 39 -16.52 6.71 -6.35
N ASP A 40 -17.68 6.04 -6.40
CA ASP A 40 -18.12 5.18 -5.30
C ASP A 40 -17.19 3.97 -5.16
N ILE A 41 -16.88 3.58 -3.93
CA ILE A 41 -16.00 2.43 -3.66
C ILE A 41 -16.55 1.12 -4.23
N HIS A 42 -17.87 0.95 -4.28
CA HIS A 42 -18.50 -0.25 -4.81
C HIS A 42 -18.30 -0.36 -6.33
N ASP A 43 -18.44 0.75 -7.06
CA ASP A 43 -18.18 0.80 -8.50
C ASP A 43 -16.71 0.45 -8.81
N LEU A 44 -15.77 1.00 -8.03
CA LEU A 44 -14.35 0.69 -8.19
C LEU A 44 -14.05 -0.78 -7.87
N ALA A 45 -14.67 -1.35 -6.85
CA ALA A 45 -14.46 -2.75 -6.48
C ALA A 45 -14.99 -3.73 -7.53
N GLU A 46 -16.08 -3.39 -8.23
CA GLU A 46 -16.70 -4.25 -9.23
C GLU A 46 -16.10 -4.08 -10.63
N HIS A 47 -15.59 -2.89 -10.95
CA HIS A 47 -15.24 -2.51 -12.32
C HIS A 47 -13.79 -2.02 -12.50
N SER A 48 -12.96 -2.03 -11.45
CA SER A 48 -11.57 -1.61 -11.55
C SER A 48 -10.61 -2.66 -10.99
N THR A 49 -9.40 -2.65 -11.53
CA THR A 49 -8.25 -3.37 -11.00
C THR A 49 -7.60 -2.58 -9.86
N PHE A 50 -6.79 -3.27 -9.05
CA PHE A 50 -6.02 -2.61 -7.99
C PHE A 50 -5.11 -1.51 -8.55
N GLU A 51 -4.45 -1.77 -9.67
CA GLU A 51 -3.54 -0.85 -10.36
C GLU A 51 -4.27 0.41 -10.87
N GLU A 52 -5.50 0.28 -11.37
CA GLU A 52 -6.34 1.43 -11.76
C GLU A 52 -6.71 2.29 -10.55
N VAL A 53 -7.05 1.68 -9.42
CA VAL A 53 -7.38 2.40 -8.18
C VAL A 53 -6.14 3.10 -7.61
N VAL A 54 -4.97 2.47 -7.63
CA VAL A 54 -3.71 3.11 -7.22
C VAL A 54 -3.42 4.32 -8.11
N PHE A 55 -3.56 4.18 -9.43
CA PHE A 55 -3.38 5.29 -10.35
C PHE A 55 -4.37 6.42 -10.05
N LEU A 56 -5.64 6.10 -9.83
CA LEU A 56 -6.70 7.06 -9.47
C LEU A 56 -6.31 7.87 -8.23
N LEU A 57 -5.90 7.19 -7.16
CA LEU A 57 -5.56 7.85 -5.89
C LEU A 57 -4.34 8.77 -6.03
N TRP A 58 -3.36 8.39 -6.86
CA TRP A 58 -2.13 9.16 -7.06
C TRP A 58 -2.25 10.33 -8.04
N ASN A 59 -3.18 10.24 -8.99
CA ASN A 59 -3.30 11.18 -10.12
C ASN A 59 -4.64 11.93 -10.18
N GLY A 60 -5.63 11.55 -9.36
CA GLY A 60 -6.94 12.19 -9.30
C GLY A 60 -7.87 11.86 -10.47
N ARG A 61 -7.52 10.88 -11.31
CA ARG A 61 -8.34 10.40 -12.42
C ARG A 61 -7.97 8.96 -12.77
N LEU A 62 -8.87 8.25 -13.43
CA LEU A 62 -8.57 6.93 -13.98
C LEU A 62 -7.49 7.01 -15.09
N PRO A 63 -6.66 5.96 -15.24
CA PRO A 63 -5.60 5.92 -16.23
C PRO A 63 -6.16 5.71 -17.64
N LYS A 64 -5.40 6.16 -18.63
CA LYS A 64 -5.49 5.62 -20.00
C LYS A 64 -4.76 4.28 -20.08
N SER A 65 -5.02 3.51 -21.14
CA SER A 65 -4.44 2.18 -21.31
C SER A 65 -2.90 2.16 -21.31
N ASP A 66 -2.26 3.17 -21.91
CA ASP A 66 -0.80 3.33 -21.94
C ASP A 66 -0.23 3.67 -20.56
N GLU A 67 -0.90 4.56 -19.82
CA GLU A 67 -0.52 4.94 -18.46
C GLU A 67 -0.65 3.77 -17.48
N LEU A 68 -1.73 2.99 -17.59
CA LEU A 68 -1.93 1.80 -16.78
C LEU A 68 -0.85 0.75 -17.08
N SER A 69 -0.55 0.51 -18.36
CA SER A 69 0.50 -0.43 -18.77
C SER A 69 1.87 0.01 -18.25
N ALA A 70 2.18 1.31 -18.30
CA ALA A 70 3.44 1.85 -17.78
C ALA A 70 3.54 1.66 -16.27
N LEU A 71 2.50 2.03 -15.51
CA LEU A 71 2.49 1.88 -14.06
C LEU A 71 2.60 0.41 -13.63
N THR A 72 1.85 -0.47 -14.28
CA THR A 72 1.89 -1.92 -14.00
C THR A 72 3.28 -2.50 -14.26
N SER A 73 3.95 -2.05 -15.32
CA SER A 73 5.33 -2.47 -15.62
C SER A 73 6.30 -1.99 -14.54
N GLN A 74 6.17 -0.75 -14.09
CA GLN A 74 6.99 -0.21 -12.99
C GLN A 74 6.79 -1.00 -11.69
N PHE A 75 5.57 -1.43 -11.36
CA PHE A 75 5.35 -2.30 -10.20
C PHE A 75 6.06 -3.65 -10.35
N ARG A 76 5.91 -4.30 -11.51
CA ARG A 76 6.52 -5.61 -11.80
C ARG A 76 8.05 -5.56 -11.73
N GLU A 77 8.65 -4.47 -12.19
CA GLU A 77 10.10 -4.24 -12.07
C GLU A 77 10.56 -4.16 -10.62
N ASN A 78 9.68 -3.70 -9.71
CA ASN A 78 9.94 -3.53 -8.30
C ASN A 78 9.28 -4.59 -7.41
N TYR A 79 8.84 -5.74 -7.94
CA TYR A 79 8.31 -6.81 -7.07
C TYR A 79 9.37 -7.46 -6.18
N ASP A 80 10.62 -7.51 -6.64
CA ASP A 80 11.71 -8.12 -5.89
C ASP A 80 12.07 -7.27 -4.67
N ALA A 81 12.05 -7.89 -3.49
CA ALA A 81 12.62 -7.31 -2.27
C ALA A 81 14.12 -7.68 -2.18
N PRO A 82 14.99 -6.81 -1.64
CA PRO A 82 16.40 -7.13 -1.44
C PRO A 82 16.59 -8.43 -0.63
N ALA A 83 17.52 -9.27 -1.06
CA ALA A 83 17.76 -10.58 -0.43
C ALA A 83 18.16 -10.45 1.04
N GLU A 84 18.82 -9.35 1.39
CA GLU A 84 19.22 -8.98 2.74
C GLU A 84 18.01 -8.68 3.64
N VAL A 85 16.95 -8.06 3.10
CA VAL A 85 15.71 -7.80 3.85
C VAL A 85 14.98 -9.11 4.12
N ILE A 86 14.91 -10.01 3.13
CA ILE A 86 14.35 -11.36 3.33
C ILE A 86 15.21 -12.16 4.32
N GLY A 87 16.54 -12.04 4.24
CA GLY A 87 17.49 -12.67 5.15
C GLY A 87 17.37 -12.17 6.59
N LEU A 88 17.11 -10.87 6.77
CA LEU A 88 16.78 -10.27 8.07
C LEU A 88 15.50 -10.87 8.63
N MET A 89 14.44 -10.97 7.83
CA MET A 89 13.16 -11.55 8.26
C MET A 89 13.30 -13.01 8.72
N LYS A 90 14.17 -13.80 8.09
CA LYS A 90 14.46 -15.19 8.49
C LYS A 90 15.10 -15.30 9.88
N GLN A 91 15.66 -14.22 10.42
CA GLN A 91 16.26 -14.19 11.76
C GLN A 91 15.26 -13.84 12.86
N PHE A 92 14.05 -13.40 12.50
CA PHE A 92 13.04 -13.05 13.49
C PHE A 92 12.43 -14.30 14.15
N PRO A 93 11.99 -14.21 15.41
CA PRO A 93 11.18 -15.25 16.03
C PRO A 93 9.94 -15.55 15.20
N LYS A 94 9.60 -16.83 14.97
CA LYS A 94 8.45 -17.23 14.12
C LYS A 94 7.10 -16.74 14.66
N ASP A 95 7.02 -16.49 15.96
CA ASP A 95 5.87 -15.96 16.67
C ASP A 95 5.86 -14.42 16.77
N ALA A 96 6.85 -13.74 16.17
CA ALA A 96 6.88 -12.29 16.10
C ALA A 96 5.59 -11.74 15.47
N ASN A 97 5.12 -10.61 16.01
CA ASN A 97 3.93 -9.95 15.51
C ASN A 97 4.14 -9.57 14.03
N PRO A 98 3.24 -9.98 13.11
CA PRO A 98 3.40 -9.67 11.68
C PRO A 98 3.56 -8.17 11.38
N MET A 99 2.94 -7.30 12.17
CA MET A 99 3.06 -5.85 12.00
C MET A 99 4.43 -5.32 12.43
N ASP A 100 5.07 -5.92 13.45
CA ASP A 100 6.44 -5.56 13.84
C ASP A 100 7.44 -5.97 12.76
N VAL A 101 7.23 -7.15 12.16
CA VAL A 101 8.03 -7.62 11.02
C VAL A 101 7.85 -6.69 9.83
N LEU A 102 6.61 -6.38 9.45
CA LEU A 102 6.31 -5.52 8.31
C LEU A 102 6.92 -4.11 8.51
N ARG A 103 6.71 -3.49 9.68
CA ARG A 103 7.33 -2.20 10.02
C ARG A 103 8.84 -2.23 9.85
N THR A 104 9.49 -3.27 10.39
CA THR A 104 10.95 -3.39 10.39
C THR A 104 11.48 -3.67 8.98
N ALA A 105 10.82 -4.53 8.21
CA ALA A 105 11.19 -4.82 6.83
C ALA A 105 11.05 -3.58 5.93
N VAL A 106 9.95 -2.84 6.06
CA VAL A 106 9.75 -1.57 5.32
C VAL A 106 10.81 -0.54 5.71
N SER A 107 11.15 -0.42 7.00
CA SER A 107 12.27 0.44 7.43
C SER A 107 13.61 -0.02 6.86
N ALA A 108 13.83 -1.32 6.70
CA ALA A 108 15.08 -1.86 6.16
C ALA A 108 15.21 -1.65 4.64
N LEU A 109 14.10 -1.55 3.91
CA LEU A 109 14.12 -1.23 2.48
C LEU A 109 14.83 0.10 2.19
N ASP A 110 14.73 1.07 3.10
CA ASP A 110 15.33 2.40 2.95
C ASP A 110 16.86 2.35 2.75
N PHE A 111 17.55 1.37 3.35
CA PHE A 111 18.99 1.17 3.14
C PHE A 111 19.37 0.82 1.69
N TYR A 112 18.41 0.37 0.88
CA TYR A 112 18.60 -0.07 -0.50
C TYR A 112 18.00 0.92 -1.52
N HIS A 113 17.41 2.03 -1.04
CA HIS A 113 16.82 3.06 -1.87
C HIS A 113 17.61 4.36 -1.73
N SER A 114 18.38 4.73 -2.75
CA SER A 114 19.23 5.93 -2.74
C SER A 114 18.46 7.25 -2.62
N ASP A 115 17.15 7.21 -2.83
CA ASP A 115 16.21 8.33 -2.87
C ASP A 115 15.30 8.40 -1.63
N GLY A 116 15.46 7.52 -0.63
CA GLY A 116 14.50 7.35 0.47
C GLY A 116 14.19 8.57 1.35
N HIS A 117 15.00 9.62 1.29
CA HIS A 117 14.81 10.85 2.08
C HIS A 117 14.35 12.07 1.27
N GLY A 118 14.18 11.94 -0.05
CA GLY A 118 13.67 13.05 -0.87
C GLY A 118 12.18 13.30 -0.60
N THR A 119 11.80 14.57 -0.50
CA THR A 119 10.41 14.98 -0.21
C THR A 119 9.73 15.66 -1.38
N ASP A 120 10.41 15.78 -2.53
CA ASP A 120 9.81 16.28 -3.75
C ASP A 120 8.85 15.23 -4.36
N ARG A 121 7.99 15.70 -5.27
CA ARG A 121 6.94 14.90 -5.90
C ARG A 121 7.49 13.67 -6.63
N GLU A 122 8.61 13.81 -7.32
CA GLU A 122 9.21 12.76 -8.14
C GLU A 122 9.78 11.66 -7.25
N THR A 123 10.59 12.05 -6.26
CA THR A 123 11.14 11.11 -5.28
C THR A 123 10.06 10.38 -4.50
N ALA A 124 9.03 11.10 -4.03
CA ALA A 124 7.91 10.49 -3.33
C ALA A 124 7.13 9.49 -4.21
N MET A 125 6.98 9.78 -5.51
CA MET A 125 6.32 8.87 -6.45
C MET A 125 7.16 7.61 -6.69
N ASN A 126 8.48 7.76 -6.88
CA ASN A 126 9.39 6.63 -7.04
C ASN A 126 9.38 5.72 -5.82
N ALA A 127 9.39 6.30 -4.62
CA ALA A 127 9.26 5.55 -3.37
C ALA A 127 7.90 4.84 -3.27
N ALA A 128 6.80 5.51 -3.63
CA ALA A 128 5.46 4.92 -3.63
C ALA A 128 5.34 3.72 -4.57
N VAL A 129 5.93 3.80 -5.77
CA VAL A 129 5.97 2.71 -6.76
C VAL A 129 6.73 1.50 -6.19
N LYS A 130 7.95 1.73 -5.67
CA LYS A 130 8.77 0.67 -5.08
C LYS A 130 8.05 -0.03 -3.92
N LEU A 131 7.54 0.77 -2.96
CA LEU A 131 6.84 0.23 -1.79
C LEU A 131 5.59 -0.55 -2.18
N THR A 132 4.79 -0.04 -3.12
CA THR A 132 3.57 -0.74 -3.58
C THR A 132 3.90 -2.07 -4.26
N GLY A 133 4.98 -2.12 -5.05
CA GLY A 133 5.46 -3.37 -5.66
C GLY A 133 6.00 -4.39 -4.64
N GLN A 134 6.73 -3.93 -3.63
CA GLN A 134 7.45 -4.82 -2.69
C GLN A 134 6.62 -5.28 -1.49
N ILE A 135 5.57 -4.54 -1.10
CA ILE A 135 4.84 -4.83 0.15
C ILE A 135 4.16 -6.20 0.13
N GLY A 136 3.65 -6.62 -1.04
CA GLY A 136 3.08 -7.95 -1.23
C GLY A 136 4.12 -9.06 -1.08
N THR A 137 5.32 -8.86 -1.63
CA THR A 137 6.45 -9.79 -1.50
C THR A 137 6.89 -9.94 -0.05
N ILE A 138 7.00 -8.83 0.70
CA ILE A 138 7.35 -8.85 2.12
C ILE A 138 6.29 -9.60 2.93
N ALA A 139 5.02 -9.30 2.71
CA ALA A 139 3.92 -9.94 3.43
C ALA A 139 3.86 -11.46 3.16
N ALA A 140 3.93 -11.87 1.89
CA ALA A 140 3.92 -13.28 1.49
C ALA A 140 5.17 -14.02 1.98
N ALA A 141 6.35 -13.40 1.89
CA ALA A 141 7.59 -13.98 2.40
C ALA A 141 7.51 -14.23 3.90
N TRP A 142 6.97 -13.28 4.68
CA TRP A 142 6.83 -13.47 6.13
C TRP A 142 5.94 -14.65 6.49
N ASP A 143 4.77 -14.76 5.85
CA ASP A 143 3.85 -15.86 6.09
C ASP A 143 4.52 -17.22 5.82
N ARG A 144 5.30 -17.32 4.75
CA ARG A 144 6.02 -18.55 4.42
C ARG A 144 7.14 -18.84 5.41
N ILE A 145 7.95 -17.83 5.75
CA ILE A 145 9.04 -17.95 6.73
C ILE A 145 8.52 -18.45 8.08
N ARG A 146 7.46 -17.83 8.61
CA ARG A 146 6.91 -18.22 9.92
C ARG A 146 6.28 -19.61 9.91
N ASN A 147 5.74 -20.04 8.77
CA ASN A 147 5.22 -21.39 8.56
C ASN A 147 6.29 -22.42 8.16
N GLY A 148 7.57 -22.02 8.08
CA GLY A 148 8.69 -22.91 7.74
C GLY A 148 8.72 -23.35 6.27
N LEU A 149 8.07 -22.59 5.40
CA LEU A 149 8.05 -22.81 3.95
C LEU A 149 9.13 -21.96 3.26
N GLU A 150 9.64 -22.44 2.14
CA GLU A 150 10.57 -21.68 1.30
C GLU A 150 9.87 -20.48 0.65
N VAL A 151 10.54 -19.32 0.63
CA VAL A 151 10.02 -18.09 0.00
C VAL A 151 9.92 -18.29 -1.51
N VAL A 152 8.78 -17.89 -2.08
CA VAL A 152 8.51 -17.95 -3.52
C VAL A 152 8.84 -16.59 -4.12
N ALA A 153 9.63 -16.59 -5.20
CA ALA A 153 9.95 -15.36 -5.93
C ALA A 153 8.71 -14.85 -6.71
N PRO A 154 8.55 -13.53 -6.87
CA PRO A 154 7.43 -12.96 -7.63
C PRO A 154 7.44 -13.38 -9.10
N ASP A 155 6.25 -13.52 -9.69
CA ASP A 155 6.09 -13.71 -11.14
C ASP A 155 5.75 -12.36 -11.79
N LYS A 156 6.69 -11.83 -12.58
CA LYS A 156 6.57 -10.52 -13.25
C LYS A 156 5.53 -10.50 -14.37
N ASN A 157 4.91 -11.62 -14.71
CA ASN A 157 3.82 -11.66 -15.68
C ASN A 157 2.44 -11.42 -15.04
N LEU A 158 2.34 -11.48 -13.70
CA LEU A 158 1.08 -11.36 -12.96
C LEU A 158 0.81 -9.91 -12.51
N GLY A 159 -0.47 -9.59 -12.33
CA GLY A 159 -0.89 -8.37 -11.62
C GLY A 159 -0.56 -8.44 -10.12
N ILE A 160 -0.72 -7.34 -9.39
CA ILE A 160 -0.35 -7.28 -7.96
C ILE A 160 -1.12 -8.33 -7.14
N ALA A 161 -2.44 -8.41 -7.33
CA ALA A 161 -3.29 -9.32 -6.57
C ALA A 161 -2.96 -10.80 -6.84
N GLU A 162 -2.82 -11.16 -8.11
CA GLU A 162 -2.47 -12.51 -8.54
C GLU A 162 -1.06 -12.90 -8.07
N ASN A 163 -0.08 -12.00 -8.22
CA ASN A 163 1.29 -12.23 -7.78
C ASN A 163 1.35 -12.44 -6.26
N PHE A 164 0.60 -11.67 -5.48
CA PHE A 164 0.53 -11.84 -4.02
C PHE A 164 0.00 -13.23 -3.64
N LEU A 165 -1.11 -13.67 -4.24
CA LEU A 165 -1.67 -15.00 -3.97
C LEU A 165 -0.74 -16.13 -4.42
N TYR A 166 -0.10 -15.96 -5.59
CA TYR A 166 0.90 -16.89 -6.10
C TYR A 166 2.07 -17.03 -5.13
N MET A 167 2.66 -15.92 -4.67
CA MET A 167 3.77 -15.95 -3.72
C MET A 167 3.36 -16.55 -2.38
N LEU A 168 2.13 -16.28 -1.91
CA LEU A 168 1.63 -16.80 -0.63
C LEU A 168 1.47 -18.33 -0.69
N ARG A 169 0.78 -18.83 -1.72
CA ARG A 169 0.42 -20.26 -1.86
C ARG A 169 1.55 -21.10 -2.47
N GLY A 170 2.34 -20.53 -3.38
CA GLY A 170 3.32 -21.25 -4.19
C GLY A 170 2.75 -21.91 -5.45
N GLU A 171 1.48 -21.63 -5.75
CA GLU A 171 0.76 -22.14 -6.92
C GLU A 171 -0.01 -20.99 -7.56
N ARG A 172 -0.20 -21.04 -8.89
CA ARG A 172 -0.93 -19.97 -9.59
C ARG A 172 -2.40 -19.97 -9.16
N PRO A 173 -2.98 -18.79 -8.85
CA PRO A 173 -4.40 -18.71 -8.51
C PRO A 173 -5.26 -19.05 -9.74
N ASP A 174 -6.42 -19.65 -9.48
CA ASP A 174 -7.45 -19.82 -10.50
C ASP A 174 -8.02 -18.45 -10.88
N THR A 175 -8.21 -18.21 -12.18
CA THR A 175 -8.92 -17.03 -12.72
C THR A 175 -10.42 -17.20 -12.66
#